data_AF-A0A533XE73-F1
#
_entry.id   AF-A0A533XE73-F1
#
_cell.length_a   1.000
_cell.length_b   1.000
_cell.length_c   1.000
_cell.angle_alpha   90.00
_cell.angle_beta   90.00
_cell.angle_gamma   90.00
#
_symmetry.space_group_name_H-M   'P 1'
#
loop_
_entity.id
_entity.type
_entity.pdbx_description
1 polymer ?
#
loop_
_entity_poly.entity_id
_entity_poly.type
_entity_poly.pdbx_seq_one_letter_code
_entity_poly.pdbx_strand_id
1 'polypeptide(L)'
;YDDLLVRVRELLETQEDLRRRISDIHRYIMVDEYQDTNALQAEIVRKMAFTHDNVMAVGDDAQSVYGFRGATFRNIMDFPKLFPGTQLFKLEENYRSTQPILSLANEVIGLATEKYPKTLFTRKEHGATPVLAKAVDEKDENTQSRFVAQRILEIHEEGTPLGEIAVLFRSSFHSFDLEIELARRNIPFVKRGGFKFVETAHVKDLLAHLRVIQNPRDAVSWNRLLLLIEGVGPKKSRDLVGEIFRQESNGLDVLRGASIKGAAGPGLQELVRVLEEVSEAGMTTAERLAALSEYYVPLLKAQYDDYPKRLKDLEHLQTIAERYQSLETFLADLTLEPPDESVVGVEAADREDDRLILSTIHSAKGLEWHSVFVIWVLDGKFPSLYSFAANEDLEEERRLFYVAITRAKQNLYLTCPVNVFDRTSGMVLSKPSRFLDEVRRDCLESWSLIDEDDFHG
;
A
#
# COMPACT_ATOMS: atom_id res chain seq x y z
N TYR A 1 7.43 10.04 -9.91
CA TYR A 1 7.80 10.25 -8.50
C TYR A 1 9.30 10.42 -8.34
N ASP A 2 10.11 9.50 -8.87
CA ASP A 2 11.58 9.56 -8.74
C ASP A 2 12.20 10.88 -9.24
N ASP A 3 11.68 11.44 -10.34
CA ASP A 3 12.12 12.74 -10.86
C ASP A 3 12.00 13.88 -9.85
N LEU A 4 11.02 13.86 -8.93
CA LEU A 4 10.90 14.88 -7.88
C LEU A 4 12.14 14.86 -6.99
N LEU A 5 12.61 13.67 -6.61
CA LEU A 5 13.82 13.51 -5.81
C LEU A 5 15.07 13.83 -6.63
N VAL A 6 15.17 13.30 -7.85
CA VAL A 6 16.34 13.50 -8.72
C VAL A 6 16.54 14.98 -9.05
N ARG A 7 15.47 15.70 -9.42
CA ARG A 7 15.54 17.12 -9.77
C ARG A 7 15.83 18.00 -8.56
N VAL A 8 15.24 17.71 -7.40
CA VAL A 8 15.59 18.44 -6.17
C VAL A 8 17.06 18.21 -5.81
N ARG A 9 17.54 16.97 -5.89
CA ARG A 9 18.95 16.63 -5.65
C ARG A 9 19.88 17.33 -6.64
N GLU A 10 19.52 17.39 -7.92
CA GLU A 10 20.28 18.08 -8.98
C GLU A 10 20.33 19.60 -8.74
N LEU A 11 19.21 20.22 -8.36
CA LEU A 11 19.16 21.64 -8.00
C LEU A 11 20.05 21.95 -6.79
N LEU A 12 19.96 21.14 -5.73
CA LEU A 12 20.81 21.28 -4.54
C LEU A 12 22.29 21.03 -4.84
N GLU A 13 22.62 20.21 -5.83
CA GLU A 13 24.01 19.97 -6.23
C GLU A 13 24.59 21.14 -7.03
N THR A 14 23.82 21.64 -8.00
CA THR A 14 24.31 22.57 -9.03
C THR A 14 24.16 24.05 -8.65
N GLN A 15 23.19 24.39 -7.79
CA GLN A 15 22.92 25.78 -7.39
C GLN A 15 23.31 26.02 -5.93
N GLU A 16 24.54 26.46 -5.70
CA GLU A 16 25.05 26.70 -4.34
C GLU A 16 24.23 27.75 -3.57
N ASP A 17 23.85 28.86 -4.22
CA ASP A 17 23.06 29.92 -3.58
C ASP A 17 21.71 29.41 -3.07
N LEU A 18 21.04 28.56 -3.86
CA LEU A 18 19.80 27.91 -3.48
C LEU A 18 20.03 26.93 -2.33
N ARG A 19 21.05 26.08 -2.41
CA ARG A 19 21.41 25.12 -1.36
C ARG A 19 21.68 25.82 -0.02
N ARG A 20 22.49 26.89 -0.04
CA ARG A 20 22.79 27.71 1.15
C ARG A 20 21.51 28.33 1.71
N ARG A 21 20.67 28.94 0.86
CA ARG A 21 19.39 29.52 1.29
C ARG A 21 18.48 28.47 1.94
N ILE A 22 18.37 27.28 1.36
CA ILE A 22 17.56 26.19 1.93
C ILE A 22 18.11 25.76 3.28
N SER A 23 19.43 25.60 3.42
CA SER A 23 20.08 25.24 4.68
C SER A 23 19.88 26.31 5.76
N ASP A 24 19.98 27.59 5.40
CA ASP A 24 19.84 28.69 6.36
C ASP A 24 18.39 28.88 6.83
N ILE A 25 17.41 28.51 5.99
CA ILE A 25 15.99 28.45 6.36
C ILE A 25 15.72 27.25 7.29
N HIS A 26 16.26 26.07 6.95
CA HIS A 26 16.03 24.82 7.67
C HIS A 26 17.18 24.49 8.63
N ARG A 27 17.39 25.36 9.62
CA ARG A 27 18.51 25.24 10.58
C ARG A 27 18.50 23.97 11.43
N TYR A 28 17.36 23.31 11.54
CA TYR A 28 17.16 22.04 12.23
C TYR A 28 16.30 21.16 11.34
N ILE A 29 16.81 19.97 10.99
CA ILE A 29 16.12 19.03 10.12
C ILE A 29 15.79 17.80 10.94
N MET A 30 14.51 17.42 10.94
CA MET A 30 14.03 16.20 11.58
C MET A 30 13.50 15.28 10.50
N VAL A 31 13.97 14.04 10.49
CA VAL A 31 13.52 13.02 9.54
C VAL A 31 13.05 11.82 10.34
N ASP A 32 11.76 11.52 10.25
CA ASP A 32 11.18 10.31 10.81
C ASP A 32 11.24 9.16 9.80
N GLU A 33 11.10 7.92 10.26
CA GLU A 33 11.16 6.69 9.44
C GLU A 33 12.42 6.62 8.55
N TYR A 34 13.56 7.09 9.05
CA TYR A 34 14.80 7.25 8.27
C TYR A 34 15.33 5.94 7.67
N GLN A 35 15.00 4.79 8.27
CA GLN A 35 15.35 3.47 7.76
C GLN A 35 14.72 3.15 6.39
N ASP A 36 13.58 3.77 6.05
CA ASP A 36 12.89 3.57 4.79
C ASP A 36 13.33 4.54 3.69
N THR A 37 14.33 5.38 3.98
CA THR A 37 14.86 6.30 2.98
C THR A 37 15.67 5.56 1.92
N ASN A 38 15.57 5.98 0.67
CA ASN A 38 16.48 5.57 -0.39
C ASN A 38 17.76 6.44 -0.39
N ALA A 39 18.76 6.05 -1.18
CA ALA A 39 20.03 6.77 -1.25
C ALA A 39 19.86 8.25 -1.66
N LEU A 40 18.95 8.54 -2.60
CA LEU A 40 18.68 9.91 -3.06
C LEU A 40 18.10 10.78 -1.94
N GLN A 41 17.18 10.26 -1.14
CA GLN A 41 16.59 10.97 -0.01
C GLN A 41 17.65 11.30 1.06
N ALA A 42 18.52 10.35 1.41
CA ALA A 42 19.63 10.60 2.32
C ALA A 42 20.60 11.67 1.78
N GLU A 43 20.90 11.64 0.47
CA GLU A 43 21.70 12.69 -0.17
C GLU A 43 21.03 14.07 -0.11
N ILE A 44 19.72 14.14 -0.34
CA ILE A 44 18.95 15.39 -0.24
C ILE A 44 19.05 15.94 1.18
N VAL A 45 18.84 15.13 2.21
CA VAL A 45 18.94 15.55 3.63
C VAL A 45 20.33 16.12 3.94
N ARG A 46 21.41 15.44 3.50
CA ARG A 46 22.79 15.93 3.67
C ARG A 46 23.02 17.26 2.97
N LYS A 47 22.50 17.43 1.75
CA LYS A 47 22.62 18.68 0.99
C LYS A 47 21.75 19.80 1.55
N MET A 48 20.61 19.50 2.14
CA MET A 48 19.80 20.49 2.85
C MET A 48 20.50 20.98 4.12
N ALA A 49 21.24 20.11 4.81
CA ALA A 49 22.11 20.48 5.93
C ALA A 49 23.50 20.96 5.46
N PHE A 50 23.57 21.83 4.45
CA PHE A 50 24.86 22.23 3.87
C PHE A 50 25.72 23.09 4.79
N THR A 51 25.10 23.99 5.57
CA THR A 51 25.80 24.96 6.44
C THR A 51 25.91 24.51 7.90
N HIS A 52 25.36 23.36 8.26
CA HIS A 52 25.31 22.83 9.63
C HIS A 52 25.11 21.30 9.67
N ASP A 53 25.27 20.70 10.85
CA ASP A 53 25.00 19.27 11.10
C ASP A 53 23.82 19.04 12.06
N ASN A 54 22.93 20.03 12.21
CA ASN A 54 21.72 19.95 13.04
C ASN A 54 20.63 19.06 12.41
N VAL A 55 20.92 17.77 12.26
CA VAL A 55 20.00 16.78 11.70
C VAL A 55 19.71 15.73 12.75
N MET A 56 18.41 15.50 13.01
CA MET A 56 17.92 14.41 13.85
C MET A 56 17.19 13.41 12.95
N ALA A 57 17.68 12.19 12.92
CA ALA A 57 17.00 11.07 12.28
C ALA A 57 16.39 10.16 13.35
N VAL A 58 15.13 9.80 13.17
CA VAL A 58 14.42 8.79 13.95
C VAL A 58 14.10 7.63 13.03
N GLY A 59 14.26 6.41 13.53
CA GLY A 59 13.92 5.22 12.77
C GLY A 59 14.24 3.94 13.53
N ASP A 60 13.69 2.84 13.03
CA ASP A 60 13.89 1.51 13.55
C ASP A 60 14.41 0.61 12.42
N ASP A 61 15.68 0.22 12.49
CA ASP A 61 16.33 -0.70 11.55
C ASP A 61 15.55 -2.02 11.37
N ALA A 62 14.89 -2.50 12.43
CA ALA A 62 14.04 -3.70 12.38
C ALA A 62 12.72 -3.49 11.64
N GLN A 63 12.34 -2.25 11.32
CA GLN A 63 11.10 -1.90 10.60
C GLN A 63 11.37 -1.39 9.18
N SER A 64 12.58 -1.58 8.63
CA SER A 64 12.89 -1.27 7.22
C SER A 64 12.29 -2.33 6.29
N VAL A 65 11.16 -2.02 5.65
CA VAL A 65 10.36 -3.00 4.86
C VAL A 65 9.94 -2.49 3.48
N TYR A 66 10.53 -1.39 2.99
CA TYR A 66 10.30 -0.86 1.65
C TYR A 66 11.52 -1.03 0.73
N GLY A 67 12.32 -2.08 0.90
CA GLY A 67 13.51 -2.33 0.08
C GLY A 67 13.16 -2.49 -1.41
N PHE A 68 12.00 -3.08 -1.71
CA PHE A 68 11.45 -3.15 -3.07
C PHE A 68 11.16 -1.79 -3.73
N ARG A 69 11.09 -0.69 -2.95
CA ARG A 69 10.98 0.70 -3.44
C ARG A 69 12.32 1.44 -3.47
N GLY A 70 13.43 0.72 -3.25
CA GLY A 70 14.78 1.28 -3.19
C GLY A 70 15.18 1.85 -1.83
N ALA A 71 14.38 1.64 -0.78
CA ALA A 71 14.78 1.98 0.58
C ALA A 71 16.01 1.17 0.99
N THR A 72 16.88 1.76 1.81
CA THR A 72 18.05 1.05 2.33
C THR A 72 18.27 1.33 3.80
N PHE A 73 18.18 0.28 4.63
CA PHE A 73 18.49 0.37 6.06
C PHE A 73 19.96 0.80 6.31
N ARG A 74 20.84 0.68 5.30
CA ARG A 74 22.20 1.22 5.34
C ARG A 74 22.20 2.71 5.69
N ASN A 75 21.21 3.48 5.23
CA ASN A 75 21.13 4.92 5.52
C ASN A 75 21.11 5.20 7.02
N ILE A 76 20.30 4.46 7.80
CA ILE A 76 20.25 4.64 9.26
C ILE A 76 21.49 4.08 9.97
N MET A 77 22.10 3.02 9.42
CA MET A 77 23.35 2.45 9.96
C MET A 77 24.56 3.36 9.71
N ASP A 78 24.61 4.02 8.56
CA ASP A 78 25.69 4.89 8.12
C ASP A 78 25.45 6.36 8.50
N PHE A 79 24.35 6.69 9.16
CA PHE A 79 24.04 8.05 9.61
C PHE A 79 25.18 8.70 10.42
N PRO A 80 25.84 8.01 11.38
CA PRO A 80 26.99 8.58 12.09
C PRO A 80 28.21 8.85 11.21
N LYS A 81 28.33 8.18 10.05
CA LYS A 81 29.38 8.45 9.05
C LYS A 81 29.02 9.69 8.21
N LEU A 82 27.73 9.88 7.92
CA LEU A 82 27.20 11.01 7.15
C LEU A 82 27.18 12.33 7.94
N PHE A 83 26.98 12.24 9.26
CA PHE A 83 26.94 13.37 10.20
C PHE A 83 27.92 13.11 11.36
N PRO A 84 29.20 13.51 11.23
CA PRO A 84 30.19 13.33 12.28
C PRO A 84 29.76 13.98 13.60
N GLY A 85 29.93 13.25 14.71
CA GLY A 85 29.50 13.71 16.04
C GLY A 85 28.06 13.37 16.41
N THR A 86 27.38 12.52 15.63
CA THR A 86 26.04 12.00 15.97
C THR A 86 26.01 11.41 17.38
N GLN A 87 25.05 11.85 18.17
CA GLN A 87 24.68 11.23 19.45
C GLN A 87 23.62 10.17 19.20
N LEU A 88 23.89 8.92 19.61
CA LEU A 88 22.97 7.80 19.45
C LEU A 88 22.13 7.62 20.73
N PHE A 89 20.82 7.75 20.59
CA PHE A 89 19.85 7.47 21.66
C PHE A 89 19.05 6.23 21.29
N LYS A 90 18.95 5.26 22.21
CA LYS A 90 18.14 4.05 22.02
C LYS A 90 16.91 4.13 22.90
N LEU A 91 15.74 3.94 22.31
CA LEU A 91 14.47 3.85 23.02
C LEU A 91 14.08 2.36 23.08
N GLU A 92 14.22 1.77 24.27
CA GLU A 92 13.98 0.33 24.49
C GLU A 92 12.66 0.04 25.21
N GLU A 93 12.09 1.04 25.87
CA GLU A 93 10.80 0.93 26.54
C GLU A 93 9.66 1.05 25.52
N ASN A 94 8.92 -0.04 25.33
CA ASN A 94 7.75 -0.13 24.48
C ASN A 94 6.47 0.12 25.29
N TYR A 95 5.67 1.08 24.84
CA TYR A 95 4.42 1.49 25.50
C TYR A 95 3.17 0.86 24.86
N ARG A 96 3.33 0.12 23.76
CA ARG A 96 2.25 -0.48 22.98
C ARG A 96 1.92 -1.89 23.47
N SER A 97 2.84 -2.82 23.27
CA SER A 97 2.65 -4.27 23.38
C SER A 97 2.93 -4.78 24.79
N THR A 98 2.32 -5.91 25.15
CA THR A 98 2.64 -6.66 26.36
C THR A 98 3.99 -7.38 26.25
N GLN A 99 4.59 -7.74 27.39
CA GLN A 99 5.90 -8.39 27.42
C GLN A 99 5.94 -9.73 26.68
N PRO A 100 4.91 -10.61 26.72
CA PRO A 100 4.91 -11.85 25.91
C PRO A 100 5.02 -11.59 24.40
N ILE A 101 4.34 -10.58 23.87
CA ILE A 101 4.44 -10.19 22.45
C ILE A 101 5.85 -9.68 22.13
N LEU A 102 6.41 -8.83 22.99
CA LEU A 102 7.76 -8.28 22.80
C LEU A 102 8.85 -9.36 22.92
N SER A 103 8.68 -10.34 23.79
CA SER A 103 9.58 -11.49 23.88
C SER A 103 9.63 -12.23 22.55
N LEU A 104 8.47 -12.56 21.96
CA LEU A 104 8.43 -13.17 20.61
C LEU A 104 9.09 -12.27 19.55
N ALA A 105 8.78 -10.96 19.56
CA ALA A 105 9.36 -10.02 18.60
C ALA A 105 10.89 -9.95 18.71
N ASN A 106 11.43 -9.91 19.94
CA ASN A 106 12.86 -9.89 20.23
C ASN A 106 13.55 -11.20 19.78
N GLU A 107 12.93 -12.37 19.95
CA GLU A 107 13.48 -13.65 19.47
C GLU A 107 13.57 -13.64 17.93
N VAL A 108 12.50 -13.22 17.25
CA VAL A 108 12.44 -13.18 15.78
C VAL A 108 13.50 -12.23 15.20
N ILE A 109 13.59 -11.00 15.71
CA ILE A 109 14.55 -10.01 15.21
C ILE A 109 15.97 -10.24 15.75
N GLY A 110 16.10 -10.98 16.85
CA GLY A 110 17.36 -11.42 17.43
C GLY A 110 18.22 -12.23 16.46
N LEU A 111 17.59 -12.87 15.48
CA LEU A 111 18.25 -13.64 14.42
C LEU A 111 18.65 -12.81 13.20
N ALA A 112 18.27 -11.52 13.14
CA ALA A 112 18.67 -10.65 12.05
C ALA A 112 20.19 -10.42 12.03
N THR A 113 20.80 -10.47 10.84
CA THR A 113 22.26 -10.44 10.63
C THR A 113 22.86 -9.08 10.95
N GLU A 114 22.24 -8.00 10.48
CA GLU A 114 22.65 -6.63 10.73
C GLU A 114 21.54 -5.89 11.47
N LYS A 115 21.86 -5.39 12.67
CA LYS A 115 20.93 -4.59 13.49
C LYS A 115 21.67 -3.72 14.49
N TYR A 116 21.00 -2.68 14.97
CA TYR A 116 21.39 -2.04 16.23
C TYR A 116 21.00 -2.98 17.40
N PRO A 117 21.95 -3.37 18.27
CA PRO A 117 21.62 -4.21 19.40
C PRO A 117 20.74 -3.41 20.37
N LYS A 118 19.49 -3.84 20.50
CA LYS A 118 18.48 -3.33 21.42
C LYS A 118 17.55 -4.46 21.81
N THR A 119 17.01 -4.40 23.02
CA THR A 119 16.03 -5.38 23.50
C THR A 119 14.82 -4.62 24.01
N LEU A 120 13.67 -4.83 23.38
CA LEU A 120 12.45 -4.13 23.77
C LEU A 120 11.89 -4.72 25.07
N PHE A 121 11.55 -3.85 26.01
CA PHE A 121 10.86 -4.23 27.25
C PHE A 121 9.65 -3.33 27.48
N THR A 122 8.73 -3.75 28.34
CA THR A 122 7.56 -2.95 28.72
C THR A 122 7.24 -3.09 30.20
N ARG A 123 6.53 -2.10 30.75
CA ARG A 123 5.91 -2.21 32.09
C ARG A 123 4.62 -3.04 32.08
N LYS A 124 4.09 -3.39 30.91
CA LYS A 124 2.95 -4.30 30.73
C LYS A 124 3.42 -5.75 30.79
N GLU A 125 3.88 -6.17 31.96
CA GLU A 125 4.56 -7.47 32.15
C GLU A 125 3.64 -8.68 31.94
N HIS A 126 2.34 -8.53 32.17
CA HIS A 126 1.35 -9.59 32.02
C HIS A 126 0.53 -9.43 30.74
N GLY A 127 0.13 -10.55 30.15
CA GLY A 127 -0.69 -10.64 28.94
C GLY A 127 -0.82 -12.08 28.46
N ALA A 128 -1.66 -12.32 27.47
CA ALA A 128 -1.76 -13.62 26.83
C ALA A 128 -0.46 -13.94 26.06
N THR A 129 -0.02 -15.19 26.12
CA THR A 129 1.06 -15.67 25.26
C THR A 129 0.58 -15.66 23.81
N PRO A 130 1.39 -15.21 22.84
CA PRO A 130 1.06 -15.35 21.43
C PRO A 130 0.71 -16.80 21.06
N VAL A 131 -0.25 -16.97 20.17
CA VAL A 131 -0.75 -18.29 19.76
C VAL A 131 -0.34 -18.60 18.33
N LEU A 132 0.14 -19.82 18.09
CA LEU A 132 0.29 -20.43 16.76
C LEU A 132 -0.82 -21.46 16.56
N ALA A 133 -1.85 -21.08 15.81
CA ALA A 133 -2.96 -21.94 15.44
C ALA A 133 -2.65 -22.70 14.15
N LYS A 134 -2.48 -24.01 14.26
CA LYS A 134 -2.19 -24.92 13.14
C LYS A 134 -3.49 -25.55 12.65
N ALA A 135 -3.86 -25.28 11.41
CA ALA A 135 -5.04 -25.89 10.80
C ALA A 135 -4.64 -27.23 10.19
N VAL A 136 -4.92 -28.33 10.91
CA VAL A 136 -4.41 -29.69 10.62
C VAL A 136 -5.30 -30.52 9.70
N ASP A 137 -6.50 -30.06 9.39
CA ASP A 137 -7.38 -30.76 8.47
C ASP A 137 -6.87 -30.67 7.02
N GLU A 138 -6.50 -31.82 6.46
CA GLU A 138 -6.02 -31.97 5.08
C GLU A 138 -7.12 -31.74 4.04
N LYS A 139 -8.40 -31.76 4.45
CA LYS A 139 -9.55 -31.70 3.56
C LYS A 139 -10.16 -30.30 3.43
N ASP A 140 -9.85 -29.38 4.34
CA ASP A 140 -10.45 -28.04 4.33
C ASP A 140 -9.46 -26.90 4.52
N GLU A 141 -9.07 -26.31 3.38
CA GLU A 141 -8.23 -25.11 3.29
C GLU A 141 -8.85 -23.89 4.01
N ASN A 142 -10.17 -23.90 4.28
CA ASN A 142 -10.88 -22.78 4.93
C ASN A 142 -10.84 -22.83 6.46
N THR A 143 -10.28 -23.88 7.06
CA THR A 143 -10.20 -24.03 8.53
C THR A 143 -9.56 -22.80 9.19
N GLN A 144 -8.54 -22.22 8.56
CA GLN A 144 -7.93 -20.97 9.01
C GLN A 144 -8.96 -19.83 9.08
N SER A 145 -9.71 -19.60 8.00
CA SER A 145 -10.66 -18.49 7.90
C SER A 145 -11.81 -18.64 8.90
N ARG A 146 -12.30 -19.87 9.11
CA ARG A 146 -13.32 -20.17 10.14
C ARG A 146 -12.80 -19.87 11.54
N PHE A 147 -11.60 -20.33 11.88
CA PHE A 147 -10.99 -20.04 13.18
C PHE A 147 -10.80 -18.55 13.40
N VAL A 148 -10.26 -17.83 12.41
CA VAL A 148 -10.06 -16.38 12.51
C VAL A 148 -11.40 -15.67 12.72
N ALA A 149 -12.41 -15.97 11.92
CA ALA A 149 -13.73 -15.34 12.06
C ALA A 149 -14.41 -15.68 13.39
N GLN A 150 -14.28 -16.92 13.86
CA GLN A 150 -14.79 -17.36 15.16
C GLN A 150 -14.10 -16.60 16.31
N ARG A 151 -12.77 -16.56 16.32
CA ARG A 151 -12.01 -15.89 17.40
C ARG A 151 -12.20 -14.38 17.39
N ILE A 152 -12.42 -13.76 16.22
CA ILE A 152 -12.80 -12.35 16.12
C ILE A 152 -14.14 -12.09 16.84
N LEU A 153 -15.15 -12.94 16.62
CA LEU A 153 -16.44 -12.81 17.30
C LEU A 153 -16.31 -12.97 18.81
N GLU A 154 -15.55 -13.97 19.28
CA GLU A 154 -15.33 -14.17 20.71
C GLU A 154 -14.64 -12.97 21.37
N ILE A 155 -13.58 -12.43 20.75
CA ILE A 155 -12.87 -11.24 21.25
C ILE A 155 -13.79 -10.01 21.24
N HIS A 156 -14.71 -9.92 20.28
CA HIS A 156 -15.70 -8.86 20.21
C HIS A 156 -16.77 -8.99 21.31
N GLU A 157 -17.24 -10.20 21.57
CA GLU A 157 -18.17 -10.53 22.67
C GLU A 157 -17.53 -10.30 24.05
N GLU A 158 -16.22 -10.50 24.17
CA GLU A 158 -15.41 -10.14 25.35
C GLU A 158 -15.29 -8.61 25.54
N GLY A 159 -15.75 -7.80 24.58
CA GLY A 159 -15.89 -6.35 24.69
C GLY A 159 -14.90 -5.52 23.85
N THR A 160 -14.09 -6.15 22.99
CA THR A 160 -13.17 -5.42 22.10
C THR A 160 -13.91 -4.95 20.84
N PRO A 161 -13.93 -3.64 20.49
CA PRO A 161 -14.51 -3.18 19.24
C PRO A 161 -13.84 -3.84 18.02
N LEU A 162 -14.61 -4.15 16.97
CA LEU A 162 -14.07 -4.68 15.71
C LEU A 162 -12.97 -3.78 15.12
N GLY A 163 -13.08 -2.46 15.25
CA GLY A 163 -12.06 -1.49 14.82
C GLY A 163 -10.71 -1.61 15.52
N GLU A 164 -10.67 -2.25 16.69
CA GLU A 164 -9.45 -2.58 17.45
C GLU A 164 -8.93 -3.99 17.16
N ILE A 165 -9.48 -4.67 16.14
CA ILE A 165 -9.04 -5.99 15.68
C ILE A 165 -8.55 -5.88 14.23
N ALA A 166 -7.39 -6.46 13.94
CA ALA A 166 -6.85 -6.50 12.59
C ALA A 166 -6.40 -7.89 12.17
N VAL A 167 -6.59 -8.20 10.89
CA VAL A 167 -6.02 -9.37 10.22
C VAL A 167 -5.01 -8.88 9.19
N LEU A 168 -3.75 -9.27 9.41
CA LEU A 168 -2.61 -8.91 8.61
C LEU A 168 -2.18 -10.07 7.71
N PHE A 169 -1.83 -9.74 6.47
CA PHE A 169 -1.37 -10.73 5.48
C PHE A 169 -0.21 -10.21 4.65
N ARG A 170 0.62 -11.15 4.17
CA ARG A 170 1.76 -10.83 3.31
C ARG A 170 1.37 -10.26 1.95
N SER A 171 0.27 -10.77 1.36
CA SER A 171 -0.23 -10.36 0.05
C SER A 171 -1.74 -10.23 0.06
N SER A 172 -2.29 -9.29 -0.70
CA SER A 172 -3.72 -8.96 -0.70
C SER A 172 -4.62 -10.10 -1.15
N PHE A 173 -4.12 -11.08 -1.90
CA PHE A 173 -4.88 -12.26 -2.31
C PHE A 173 -4.99 -13.32 -1.20
N HIS A 174 -4.14 -13.26 -0.16
CA HIS A 174 -4.21 -14.20 0.97
C HIS A 174 -5.47 -14.01 1.81
N SER A 175 -6.17 -12.88 1.69
CA SER A 175 -7.39 -12.60 2.46
C SER A 175 -8.68 -13.04 1.77
N PHE A 176 -8.65 -13.51 0.53
CA PHE A 176 -9.88 -13.76 -0.24
C PHE A 176 -10.84 -14.76 0.43
N ASP A 177 -10.33 -15.89 0.91
CA ASP A 177 -11.17 -16.89 1.57
C ASP A 177 -11.72 -16.35 2.90
N LEU A 178 -10.94 -15.53 3.60
CA LEU A 178 -11.38 -14.87 4.82
C LEU A 178 -12.47 -13.83 4.54
N GLU A 179 -12.36 -13.03 3.48
CA GLU A 179 -13.38 -12.06 3.08
C GLU A 179 -14.73 -12.74 2.84
N ILE A 180 -14.72 -13.93 2.21
CA ILE A 180 -15.94 -14.73 1.99
C ILE A 180 -16.51 -15.21 3.33
N GLU A 181 -15.67 -15.71 4.24
CA GLU A 181 -16.13 -16.21 5.55
C GLU A 181 -16.67 -15.09 6.45
N LEU A 182 -16.00 -13.93 6.49
CA LEU A 182 -16.47 -12.75 7.20
C LEU A 182 -17.83 -12.28 6.67
N ALA A 183 -17.99 -12.24 5.34
CA ALA A 183 -19.26 -11.90 4.71
C ALA A 183 -20.37 -12.92 5.05
N ARG A 184 -20.07 -14.22 5.04
CA ARG A 184 -21.02 -15.28 5.45
C ARG A 184 -21.50 -15.11 6.89
N ARG A 185 -20.62 -14.65 7.78
CA ARG A 185 -20.93 -14.40 9.20
C ARG A 185 -21.45 -12.98 9.49
N ASN A 186 -21.64 -12.15 8.45
CA ASN A 186 -22.04 -10.74 8.57
C ASN A 186 -21.10 -9.90 9.46
N ILE A 187 -19.79 -10.20 9.44
CA ILE A 187 -18.78 -9.41 10.15
C ILE A 187 -18.35 -8.24 9.24
N PRO A 188 -18.62 -6.97 9.60
CA PRO A 188 -18.24 -5.84 8.78
C PRO A 188 -16.74 -5.62 8.82
N PHE A 189 -16.11 -5.39 7.65
CA PHE A 189 -14.68 -5.18 7.55
C PHE A 189 -14.31 -4.10 6.51
N VAL A 190 -13.09 -3.58 6.62
CA VAL A 190 -12.46 -2.67 5.64
C VAL A 190 -11.10 -3.25 5.25
N LYS A 191 -10.80 -3.25 3.96
CA LYS A 191 -9.53 -3.76 3.42
C LYS A 191 -8.59 -2.63 3.02
N ARG A 192 -7.38 -2.63 3.58
CA ARG A 192 -6.27 -1.68 3.32
C ARG A 192 -5.13 -2.37 2.56
N GLY A 193 -4.52 -1.69 1.59
CA GLY A 193 -3.40 -2.24 0.81
C GLY A 193 -3.80 -3.20 -0.32
N GLY A 194 -5.00 -3.05 -0.88
CA GLY A 194 -5.43 -3.69 -2.14
C GLY A 194 -4.95 -2.94 -3.39
N PHE A 195 -5.43 -3.34 -4.58
CA PHE A 195 -5.24 -2.51 -5.78
C PHE A 195 -5.76 -1.11 -5.48
N LYS A 196 -4.88 -0.10 -5.55
CA LYS A 196 -5.26 1.27 -5.22
C LYS A 196 -6.41 1.68 -6.13
N PHE A 197 -7.42 2.32 -5.57
CA PHE A 197 -8.56 2.86 -6.30
C PHE A 197 -8.15 3.65 -7.56
N VAL A 198 -7.10 4.47 -7.44
CA VAL A 198 -6.52 5.25 -8.55
C VAL A 198 -5.81 4.41 -9.62
N GLU A 199 -5.50 3.15 -9.32
CA GLU A 199 -4.83 2.24 -10.24
C GLU A 199 -5.79 1.43 -11.10
N THR A 200 -7.08 1.44 -10.75
CA THR A 200 -8.12 0.80 -11.55
C THR A 200 -8.18 1.41 -12.95
N ALA A 201 -8.52 0.59 -13.95
CA ALA A 201 -8.48 1.03 -15.34
C ALA A 201 -9.42 2.23 -15.60
N HIS A 202 -10.62 2.20 -15.03
CA HIS A 202 -11.65 3.21 -15.24
C HIS A 202 -11.31 4.54 -14.55
N VAL A 203 -10.71 4.52 -13.35
CA VAL A 203 -10.19 5.74 -12.72
C VAL A 203 -9.00 6.30 -13.50
N LYS A 204 -8.05 5.44 -13.92
CA LYS A 204 -6.92 5.89 -14.76
C LYS A 204 -7.37 6.51 -16.09
N ASP A 205 -8.47 6.04 -16.67
CA ASP A 205 -9.03 6.60 -17.90
C ASP A 205 -9.53 8.03 -17.69
N LEU A 206 -10.33 8.31 -16.65
CA LEU A 206 -10.74 9.67 -16.31
C LEU A 206 -9.54 10.58 -15.96
N LEU A 207 -8.60 10.09 -15.15
CA LEU A 207 -7.44 10.87 -14.76
C LEU A 207 -6.54 11.23 -15.95
N ALA A 208 -6.46 10.38 -16.97
CA ALA A 208 -5.71 10.71 -18.19
C ALA A 208 -6.32 11.92 -18.93
N HIS A 209 -7.64 12.09 -18.93
CA HIS A 209 -8.28 13.26 -19.55
C HIS A 209 -7.90 14.53 -18.80
N LEU A 210 -8.02 14.50 -17.46
CA LEU A 210 -7.61 15.61 -16.59
C LEU A 210 -6.13 15.97 -16.73
N ARG A 211 -5.24 14.96 -16.82
CA ARG A 211 -3.80 15.18 -17.01
C ARG A 211 -3.47 15.82 -18.34
N VAL A 212 -4.16 15.46 -19.41
CA VAL A 212 -3.99 16.09 -20.73
C VAL A 212 -4.44 17.56 -20.71
N ILE A 213 -5.51 17.89 -19.99
CA ILE A 213 -5.98 19.27 -19.83
C ILE A 213 -4.96 20.09 -19.03
N GLN A 214 -4.46 19.54 -17.92
CA GLN A 214 -3.48 20.22 -17.07
C GLN A 214 -2.10 20.32 -17.74
N ASN A 215 -1.69 19.27 -18.45
CA ASN A 215 -0.43 19.18 -19.16
C ASN A 215 -0.66 18.59 -20.56
N PRO A 216 -0.89 19.44 -21.58
CA PRO A 216 -1.08 19.01 -22.97
C PRO A 216 0.11 18.23 -23.58
N ARG A 217 1.27 18.21 -22.90
CA ARG A 217 2.47 17.45 -23.29
C ARG A 217 2.61 16.10 -22.57
N ASP A 218 1.57 15.60 -21.92
CA ASP A 218 1.58 14.25 -21.33
C ASP A 218 1.30 13.17 -22.40
N ALA A 219 2.37 12.58 -22.93
CA ALA A 219 2.28 11.58 -24.00
C ALA A 219 1.62 10.28 -23.53
N VAL A 220 1.78 9.93 -22.25
CA VAL A 220 1.26 8.68 -21.68
C VAL A 220 -0.24 8.78 -21.54
N SER A 221 -0.71 9.91 -20.99
CA SER A 221 -2.14 10.18 -20.86
C SER A 221 -2.79 10.27 -22.24
N TRP A 222 -2.22 11.02 -23.20
CA TRP A 222 -2.74 11.06 -24.57
C TRP A 222 -2.86 9.68 -25.22
N ASN A 223 -1.81 8.85 -25.12
CA ASN A 223 -1.85 7.50 -25.69
C ASN A 223 -2.95 6.65 -25.05
N ARG A 224 -3.16 6.76 -23.74
CA ARG A 224 -4.25 6.08 -23.04
C ARG A 224 -5.62 6.50 -23.57
N LEU A 225 -5.87 7.81 -23.71
CA LEU A 225 -7.15 8.34 -24.22
C LEU A 225 -7.45 7.86 -25.63
N LEU A 226 -6.45 7.96 -26.51
CA LEU A 226 -6.59 7.61 -27.92
C LEU A 226 -6.90 6.12 -28.11
N LEU A 227 -6.37 5.23 -27.27
CA LEU A 227 -6.64 3.79 -27.31
C LEU A 227 -8.05 3.39 -26.85
N LEU A 228 -8.80 4.29 -26.21
CA LEU A 228 -10.22 4.07 -25.89
C LEU A 228 -11.12 4.22 -27.11
N ILE A 229 -10.65 4.90 -28.16
CA ILE A 229 -11.44 5.20 -29.34
C ILE A 229 -11.39 4.02 -30.32
N GLU A 230 -12.57 3.52 -30.69
CA GLU A 230 -12.71 2.47 -31.69
C GLU A 230 -12.01 2.87 -33.01
N GLY A 231 -11.19 1.98 -33.56
CA GLY A 231 -10.43 2.26 -34.78
C GLY A 231 -9.13 3.05 -34.58
N VAL A 232 -8.72 3.33 -33.34
CA VAL A 232 -7.39 3.87 -33.00
C VAL A 232 -6.54 2.78 -32.32
N GLY A 233 -5.67 2.14 -33.10
CA GLY A 233 -4.70 1.18 -32.57
C GLY A 233 -3.39 1.84 -32.09
N PRO A 234 -2.46 1.06 -31.49
CA PRO A 234 -1.20 1.57 -30.93
C PRO A 234 -0.34 2.37 -31.91
N LYS A 235 -0.33 2.00 -33.20
CA LYS A 235 0.39 2.74 -34.24
C LYS A 235 -0.22 4.13 -34.46
N LYS A 236 -1.53 4.18 -34.71
CA LYS A 236 -2.26 5.43 -34.98
C LYS A 236 -2.21 6.37 -33.77
N SER A 237 -2.30 5.84 -32.56
CA SER A 237 -2.11 6.61 -31.33
C SER A 237 -0.73 7.29 -31.27
N ARG A 238 0.36 6.53 -31.49
CA ARG A 238 1.72 7.10 -31.52
C ARG A 238 1.90 8.17 -32.60
N ASP A 239 1.35 7.95 -33.78
CA ASP A 239 1.43 8.90 -34.89
C ASP A 239 0.72 10.22 -34.52
N LEU A 240 -0.49 10.15 -33.95
CA LEU A 240 -1.26 11.30 -33.47
C LEU A 240 -0.55 12.03 -32.32
N VAL A 241 -0.04 11.32 -31.31
CA VAL A 241 0.74 11.92 -30.20
C VAL A 241 1.97 12.65 -30.75
N GLY A 242 2.67 12.05 -31.71
CA GLY A 242 3.81 12.67 -32.37
C GLY A 242 3.44 13.91 -33.19
N GLU A 243 2.23 13.99 -33.74
CA GLU A 243 1.71 15.19 -34.41
C GLU A 243 1.32 16.29 -33.41
N ILE A 244 0.61 15.92 -32.32
CA ILE A 244 0.26 16.82 -31.21
C ILE A 244 1.50 17.53 -30.67
N PHE A 245 2.62 16.81 -30.56
CA PHE A 245 3.84 17.33 -29.93
C PHE A 245 4.72 18.13 -30.89
N ARG A 246 4.52 17.97 -32.21
CA ARG A 246 5.26 18.70 -33.25
C ARG A 246 4.65 20.05 -33.57
N GLN A 247 3.33 20.21 -33.40
CA GLN A 247 2.69 21.49 -33.63
C GLN A 247 2.76 22.36 -32.36
N GLU A 248 3.02 23.66 -32.51
CA GLU A 248 2.94 24.63 -31.40
C GLU A 248 1.49 24.99 -31.02
N SER A 249 0.52 24.57 -31.83
CA SER A 249 -0.93 24.74 -31.62
C SER A 249 -1.47 23.84 -30.51
N ASN A 250 -2.71 24.10 -30.08
CA ASN A 250 -3.40 23.26 -29.10
C ASN A 250 -3.53 21.84 -29.67
N GLY A 251 -3.17 20.81 -28.88
CA GLY A 251 -3.26 19.41 -29.31
C GLY A 251 -4.63 18.99 -29.84
N LEU A 252 -5.68 19.68 -29.44
CA LEU A 252 -7.04 19.52 -29.95
C LEU A 252 -7.18 19.88 -31.43
N ASP A 253 -6.42 20.85 -31.93
CA ASP A 253 -6.43 21.26 -33.35
C ASP A 253 -5.93 20.13 -34.26
N VAL A 254 -4.94 19.37 -33.78
CA VAL A 254 -4.41 18.19 -34.48
C VAL A 254 -5.48 17.11 -34.58
N LEU A 255 -6.23 16.87 -33.50
CA LEU A 255 -7.30 15.88 -33.50
C LEU A 255 -8.49 16.30 -34.39
N ARG A 256 -8.82 17.60 -34.45
CA ARG A 256 -9.81 18.13 -35.42
C ARG A 256 -9.35 17.91 -36.86
N GLY A 257 -8.05 18.15 -37.13
CA GLY A 257 -7.43 18.03 -38.45
C GLY A 257 -7.13 16.60 -38.89
N ALA A 258 -6.99 15.66 -37.94
CA ALA A 258 -6.78 14.23 -38.16
C ALA A 258 -8.04 13.50 -38.67
N SER A 259 -8.69 14.11 -39.67
CA SER A 259 -9.58 13.52 -40.67
C SER A 259 -10.24 12.20 -40.26
N ILE A 260 -11.40 12.31 -39.59
CA ILE A 260 -12.79 11.91 -39.99
C ILE A 260 -12.98 10.72 -40.98
N LYS A 261 -11.97 10.26 -41.72
CA LYS A 261 -12.05 9.12 -42.64
C LYS A 261 -11.72 7.81 -41.91
N GLY A 262 -12.77 7.08 -41.54
CA GLY A 262 -12.69 5.73 -40.96
C GLY A 262 -13.43 5.61 -39.62
N ALA A 263 -13.42 4.40 -39.04
CA ALA A 263 -14.18 4.09 -37.81
C ALA A 263 -13.84 4.99 -36.60
N ALA A 264 -12.64 5.58 -36.55
CA ALA A 264 -12.20 6.45 -35.46
C ALA A 264 -12.73 7.90 -35.50
N GLY A 265 -13.30 8.34 -36.62
CA GLY A 265 -13.71 9.73 -36.82
C GLY A 265 -14.69 10.24 -35.76
N PRO A 266 -15.84 9.56 -35.54
CA PRO A 266 -16.84 9.99 -34.55
C PRO A 266 -16.28 10.06 -33.12
N GLY A 267 -15.50 9.06 -32.70
CA GLY A 267 -14.94 9.03 -31.34
C GLY A 267 -13.89 10.11 -31.09
N LEU A 268 -13.08 10.45 -32.11
CA LEU A 268 -12.13 11.57 -32.02
C LEU A 268 -12.84 12.92 -31.93
N GLN A 269 -13.94 13.12 -32.68
CA GLN A 269 -14.74 14.33 -32.59
C GLN A 269 -15.38 14.49 -31.22
N GLU A 270 -15.91 13.40 -30.66
CA GLU A 270 -16.50 13.39 -29.33
C GLU A 270 -15.45 13.71 -28.26
N LEU A 271 -14.26 13.08 -28.33
CA LEU A 271 -13.17 13.37 -27.41
C LEU A 271 -12.76 14.85 -27.46
N VAL A 272 -12.64 15.43 -28.66
CA VAL A 272 -12.34 16.87 -28.80
C VAL A 272 -13.41 17.72 -28.16
N ARG A 273 -14.70 17.45 -28.44
CA ARG A 273 -15.82 18.23 -27.89
C ARG A 273 -15.77 18.25 -26.36
N VAL A 274 -15.58 17.07 -25.76
CA VAL A 274 -15.56 16.92 -24.30
C VAL A 274 -14.34 17.60 -23.70
N LEU A 275 -13.15 17.43 -24.29
CA LEU A 275 -11.94 18.09 -23.80
C LEU A 275 -12.02 19.63 -23.92
N GLU A 276 -12.71 20.17 -24.92
CA GLU A 276 -12.97 21.61 -25.05
C GLU A 276 -13.92 22.11 -23.96
N GLU A 277 -15.05 21.41 -23.78
CA GLU A 277 -16.03 21.68 -22.72
C GLU A 277 -15.33 21.71 -21.36
N VAL A 278 -14.62 20.63 -21.02
CA VAL A 278 -13.95 20.55 -19.72
C VAL A 278 -12.65 21.33 -19.63
N SER A 279 -12.26 22.07 -20.67
CA SER A 279 -11.17 23.05 -20.62
C SER A 279 -11.68 24.47 -20.37
N GLU A 280 -13.00 24.70 -20.37
CA GLU A 280 -13.59 26.02 -20.21
C GLU A 280 -13.17 26.69 -18.88
N ALA A 281 -12.94 28.01 -18.95
CA ALA A 281 -12.54 28.79 -17.79
C ALA A 281 -13.70 28.90 -16.80
N GLY A 282 -13.45 28.57 -15.54
CA GLY A 282 -14.44 28.67 -14.45
C GLY A 282 -15.05 27.33 -14.01
N MET A 283 -14.90 26.25 -14.78
CA MET A 283 -15.32 24.92 -14.32
C MET A 283 -14.44 24.43 -13.18
N THR A 284 -15.08 24.00 -12.10
CA THR A 284 -14.47 23.31 -10.96
C THR A 284 -13.98 21.92 -11.34
N THR A 285 -13.11 21.33 -10.52
CA THR A 285 -12.59 19.97 -10.74
C THR A 285 -13.71 18.93 -10.76
N ALA A 286 -14.71 19.08 -9.89
CA ALA A 286 -15.86 18.18 -9.82
C ALA A 286 -16.73 18.26 -11.08
N GLU A 287 -17.02 19.47 -11.59
CA GLU A 287 -17.78 19.66 -12.83
C GLU A 287 -17.05 19.05 -14.05
N ARG A 288 -15.72 19.22 -14.13
CA ARG A 288 -14.91 18.59 -15.18
C ARG A 288 -15.01 17.07 -15.11
N LEU A 289 -14.95 16.48 -13.92
CA LEU A 289 -15.09 15.03 -13.73
C LEU A 289 -16.50 14.53 -14.04
N ALA A 290 -17.54 15.30 -13.72
CA ALA A 290 -18.92 14.95 -14.06
C ALA A 290 -19.10 14.85 -15.58
N ALA A 291 -18.70 15.89 -16.33
CA ALA A 291 -18.76 15.90 -17.80
C ALA A 291 -17.92 14.78 -18.44
N LEU A 292 -16.71 14.54 -17.92
CA LEU A 292 -15.87 13.42 -18.38
C LEU A 292 -16.50 12.05 -18.06
N SER A 293 -17.19 11.93 -16.93
CA SER A 293 -17.88 10.69 -16.56
C SER A 293 -19.06 10.41 -17.48
N GLU A 294 -19.85 11.42 -17.84
CA GLU A 294 -20.93 11.28 -18.81
C GLU A 294 -20.43 10.79 -20.17
N TYR A 295 -19.30 11.33 -20.64
CA TYR A 295 -18.61 10.86 -21.85
C TYR A 295 -18.10 9.42 -21.73
N TYR A 296 -17.51 9.06 -20.59
CA TYR A 296 -16.82 7.78 -20.41
C TYR A 296 -17.75 6.60 -20.09
N VAL A 297 -18.90 6.84 -19.44
CA VAL A 297 -19.84 5.78 -19.02
C VAL A 297 -20.29 4.86 -20.17
N PRO A 298 -20.62 5.35 -21.38
CA PRO A 298 -20.90 4.48 -22.53
C PRO A 298 -19.72 3.57 -22.91
N LEU A 299 -18.49 4.08 -22.87
CA LEU A 299 -17.27 3.31 -23.16
C LEU A 299 -17.02 2.23 -22.09
N LEU A 300 -17.19 2.61 -20.82
CA LEU A 300 -17.10 1.71 -19.67
C LEU A 300 -18.07 0.53 -19.79
N LYS A 301 -19.33 0.79 -20.14
CA LYS A 301 -20.38 -0.24 -20.31
C LYS A 301 -20.10 -1.18 -21.46
N ALA A 302 -19.48 -0.69 -22.54
CA ALA A 302 -19.13 -1.51 -23.70
C ALA A 302 -17.94 -2.43 -23.42
N GLN A 303 -17.03 -2.03 -22.52
CA GLN A 303 -15.76 -2.74 -22.28
C GLN A 303 -15.80 -3.69 -21.08
N TYR A 304 -16.68 -3.45 -20.09
CA TYR A 304 -16.64 -4.14 -18.80
C TYR A 304 -18.02 -4.68 -18.37
N ASP A 305 -18.11 -5.99 -18.12
CA ASP A 305 -19.32 -6.63 -17.59
C ASP A 305 -19.63 -6.19 -16.14
N ASP A 306 -18.59 -5.84 -15.38
CA ASP A 306 -18.68 -5.34 -14.00
C ASP A 306 -18.89 -3.81 -13.93
N TYR A 307 -19.40 -3.16 -14.98
CA TYR A 307 -19.58 -1.70 -15.03
C TYR A 307 -20.38 -1.09 -13.86
N PRO A 308 -21.40 -1.74 -13.23
CA PRO A 308 -22.13 -1.12 -12.12
C PRO A 308 -21.24 -0.85 -10.91
N LYS A 309 -20.25 -1.71 -10.68
CA LYS A 309 -19.26 -1.55 -9.62
C LYS A 309 -18.31 -0.39 -9.93
N ARG A 310 -17.81 -0.35 -11.16
CA ARG A 310 -16.90 0.71 -11.64
C ARG A 310 -17.57 2.09 -11.65
N LEU A 311 -18.88 2.14 -11.89
CA LEU A 311 -19.63 3.39 -11.83
C LEU A 311 -19.59 4.01 -10.43
N LYS A 312 -19.74 3.21 -9.37
CA LYS A 312 -19.60 3.67 -7.98
C LYS A 312 -18.22 4.24 -7.68
N ASP A 313 -17.18 3.65 -8.27
CA ASP A 313 -15.82 4.17 -8.15
C ASP A 313 -15.67 5.55 -8.83
N LEU A 314 -16.34 5.79 -9.96
CA LEU A 314 -16.37 7.10 -10.62
C LEU A 314 -17.13 8.15 -9.80
N GLU A 315 -18.28 7.78 -9.22
CA GLU A 315 -19.07 8.65 -8.33
C GLU A 315 -18.26 9.03 -7.08
N HIS A 316 -17.47 8.10 -6.54
CA HIS A 316 -16.56 8.37 -5.44
C HIS A 316 -15.46 9.35 -5.82
N LEU A 317 -14.86 9.19 -7.01
CA LEU A 317 -13.83 10.11 -7.51
C LEU A 317 -14.37 11.54 -7.63
N GLN A 318 -15.61 11.70 -8.10
CA GLN A 318 -16.28 13.01 -8.16
C GLN A 318 -16.45 13.60 -6.75
N THR A 319 -16.93 12.81 -5.79
CA THR A 319 -17.09 13.22 -4.39
C THR A 319 -15.77 13.68 -3.77
N ILE A 320 -14.66 12.99 -4.06
CA ILE A 320 -13.33 13.40 -3.61
C ILE A 320 -12.96 14.77 -4.21
N ALA A 321 -13.21 14.95 -5.50
CA ALA A 321 -12.84 16.15 -6.24
C ALA A 321 -13.58 17.43 -5.80
N GLU A 322 -14.77 17.32 -5.21
CA GLU A 322 -15.52 18.45 -4.63
C GLU A 322 -14.73 19.21 -3.55
N ARG A 323 -13.77 18.54 -2.89
CA ARG A 323 -12.93 19.14 -1.85
C ARG A 323 -11.81 20.03 -2.42
N TYR A 324 -11.58 19.99 -3.73
CA TYR A 324 -10.43 20.62 -4.37
C TYR A 324 -10.84 21.81 -5.21
N GLN A 325 -10.21 22.95 -4.95
CA GLN A 325 -10.43 24.19 -5.71
C GLN A 325 -9.58 24.28 -6.98
N SER A 326 -8.51 23.49 -7.08
CA SER A 326 -7.57 23.50 -8.20
C SER A 326 -7.37 22.09 -8.74
N LEU A 327 -7.39 21.96 -10.07
CA LEU A 327 -7.09 20.73 -10.78
C LEU A 327 -5.64 20.27 -10.54
N GLU A 328 -4.70 21.22 -10.44
CA GLU A 328 -3.29 20.93 -10.20
C GLU A 328 -3.10 20.27 -8.83
N THR A 329 -3.68 20.86 -7.78
CA THR A 329 -3.64 20.33 -6.42
C THR A 329 -4.34 18.97 -6.33
N PHE A 330 -5.51 18.83 -6.96
CA PHE A 330 -6.21 17.54 -7.02
C PHE A 330 -5.35 16.44 -7.64
N LEU A 331 -4.75 16.69 -8.81
CA LEU A 331 -3.90 15.72 -9.48
C LEU A 331 -2.61 15.43 -8.70
N ALA A 332 -2.03 16.44 -8.05
CA ALA A 332 -0.85 16.28 -7.21
C ALA A 332 -1.16 15.40 -5.99
N ASP A 333 -2.21 15.71 -5.25
CA ASP A 333 -2.57 15.00 -4.01
C ASP A 333 -3.03 13.58 -4.33
N LEU A 334 -3.84 13.37 -5.37
CA LEU A 334 -4.24 12.02 -5.80
C LEU A 334 -3.05 11.16 -6.28
N THR A 335 -2.01 11.82 -6.78
CA THR A 335 -0.75 11.16 -7.16
C THR A 335 0.04 10.87 -5.87
N LEU A 336 0.25 11.81 -4.97
CA LEU A 336 1.07 11.61 -3.77
C LEU A 336 0.41 10.68 -2.73
N GLU A 337 -0.87 10.91 -2.45
CA GLU A 337 -1.70 10.22 -1.45
C GLU A 337 -2.98 9.69 -2.10
N PRO A 338 -2.89 8.62 -2.90
CA PRO A 338 -4.07 8.04 -3.50
C PRO A 338 -4.99 7.48 -2.42
N PRO A 339 -6.32 7.72 -2.49
CA PRO A 339 -7.25 7.11 -1.57
C PRO A 339 -7.15 5.59 -1.64
N ASP A 340 -7.11 4.96 -0.47
CA ASP A 340 -6.91 3.52 -0.32
C ASP A 340 -8.16 2.70 -0.72
N GLU A 341 -9.31 3.36 -0.95
CA GLU A 341 -10.63 2.73 -0.98
C GLU A 341 -11.28 2.77 -2.38
N SER A 342 -11.68 1.61 -2.89
CA SER A 342 -12.74 1.49 -3.90
C SER A 342 -14.05 1.19 -3.19
N VAL A 343 -15.20 1.63 -3.70
CA VAL A 343 -16.51 1.59 -3.01
C VAL A 343 -17.13 0.18 -3.03
N VAL A 344 -16.30 -0.83 -2.90
CA VAL A 344 -16.72 -2.22 -3.01
C VAL A 344 -17.09 -2.74 -1.64
N GLY A 345 -18.39 -2.65 -1.35
CA GLY A 345 -19.08 -3.58 -0.48
C GLY A 345 -19.20 -3.16 0.98
N VAL A 346 -19.95 -2.09 1.26
CA VAL A 346 -20.86 -2.04 2.42
C VAL A 346 -22.04 -1.15 2.02
N GLU A 347 -23.22 -1.74 1.78
CA GLU A 347 -24.47 -0.96 1.81
C GLU A 347 -24.64 -0.36 3.22
N ALA A 348 -25.12 0.88 3.26
CA ALA A 348 -25.26 1.68 4.45
C ALA A 348 -26.00 0.93 5.59
N ALA A 349 -25.36 0.88 6.74
CA ALA A 349 -26.05 0.84 8.03
C ALA A 349 -25.37 1.86 8.95
N ASP A 350 -26.19 2.74 9.51
CA ASP A 350 -25.88 3.88 10.39
C ASP A 350 -25.18 3.50 11.71
N ARG A 351 -23.97 2.94 11.64
CA ARG A 351 -23.04 2.88 12.78
C ARG A 351 -21.68 3.35 12.30
N GLU A 352 -21.32 4.57 12.67
CA GLU A 352 -19.96 5.08 12.51
C GLU A 352 -18.98 4.10 13.19
N ASP A 353 -17.99 3.67 12.39
CA ASP A 353 -16.63 3.23 12.73
C ASP A 353 -16.31 1.83 13.30
N ASP A 354 -17.24 0.97 13.70
CA ASP A 354 -16.83 -0.36 14.23
C ASP A 354 -16.72 -1.45 13.16
N ARG A 355 -15.61 -1.45 12.40
CA ARG A 355 -15.32 -2.43 11.34
C ARG A 355 -13.97 -3.09 11.53
N LEU A 356 -13.89 -4.40 11.30
CA LEU A 356 -12.64 -5.16 11.31
C LEU A 356 -11.67 -4.65 10.25
N ILE A 357 -10.37 -4.58 10.57
CA ILE A 357 -9.35 -4.18 9.59
C ILE A 357 -8.69 -5.39 8.93
N LEU A 358 -8.78 -5.49 7.60
CA LEU A 358 -7.97 -6.38 6.78
C LEU A 358 -6.83 -5.56 6.17
N SER A 359 -5.56 -5.93 6.35
CA SER A 359 -4.45 -5.14 5.80
C SER A 359 -3.26 -5.97 5.34
N THR A 360 -2.58 -5.51 4.29
CA THR A 360 -1.23 -5.99 4.04
C THR A 360 -0.30 -5.53 5.15
N ILE A 361 0.70 -6.33 5.53
CA ILE A 361 1.63 -5.96 6.61
C ILE A 361 2.37 -4.65 6.28
N HIS A 362 2.67 -4.40 5.00
CA HIS A 362 3.27 -3.13 4.56
C HIS A 362 2.38 -1.91 4.81
N SER A 363 1.07 -2.05 4.60
CA SER A 363 0.09 -0.99 4.87
C SER A 363 -0.24 -0.84 6.36
N ALA A 364 0.08 -1.85 7.17
CA ALA A 364 -0.11 -1.83 8.62
C ALA A 364 1.05 -1.15 9.36
N LYS A 365 2.15 -0.81 8.68
CA LYS A 365 3.27 -0.10 9.29
C LYS A 365 2.78 1.25 9.88
N GLY A 366 3.27 1.58 11.07
CA GLY A 366 2.84 2.77 11.83
C GLY A 366 1.52 2.60 12.60
N LEU A 367 0.69 1.61 12.27
CA LEU A 367 -0.59 1.36 12.94
C LEU A 367 -0.46 0.38 14.12
N GLU A 368 -1.53 0.24 14.91
CA GLU A 368 -1.59 -0.64 16.07
C GLU A 368 -3.03 -1.00 16.46
N TRP A 369 -3.24 -2.22 16.96
CA TRP A 369 -4.57 -2.75 17.32
C TRP A 369 -4.52 -3.55 18.62
N HIS A 370 -5.64 -3.61 19.34
CA HIS A 370 -5.79 -4.46 20.52
C HIS A 370 -5.41 -5.92 20.21
N SER A 371 -6.05 -6.51 19.20
CA SER A 371 -5.85 -7.91 18.79
C SER A 371 -5.42 -7.98 17.33
N VAL A 372 -4.37 -8.76 17.03
CA VAL A 372 -3.87 -8.95 15.66
C VAL A 372 -3.83 -10.42 15.31
N PHE A 373 -4.34 -10.74 14.13
CA PHE A 373 -4.17 -12.03 13.47
C PHE A 373 -3.17 -11.87 12.34
N VAL A 374 -2.17 -12.74 12.23
CA VAL A 374 -1.30 -12.84 11.07
C VAL A 374 -1.60 -14.16 10.39
N ILE A 375 -2.15 -14.09 9.18
CA ILE A 375 -2.58 -15.27 8.43
C ILE A 375 -1.51 -15.76 7.47
N TRP A 376 -1.56 -17.06 7.14
CA TRP A 376 -0.62 -17.71 6.23
C TRP A 376 0.84 -17.65 6.69
N VAL A 377 1.09 -17.88 7.98
CA VAL A 377 2.43 -18.00 8.59
C VAL A 377 3.05 -19.36 8.24
N LEU A 378 3.26 -19.55 6.94
CA LEU A 378 3.64 -20.79 6.28
C LEU A 378 4.82 -20.54 5.34
N ASP A 379 5.83 -21.42 5.36
CA ASP A 379 6.99 -21.28 4.48
C ASP A 379 6.55 -21.32 3.00
N GLY A 380 6.93 -20.30 2.24
CA GLY A 380 6.52 -20.09 0.86
C GLY A 380 5.36 -19.10 0.67
N LYS A 381 4.57 -18.84 1.72
CA LYS A 381 3.57 -17.76 1.75
C LYS A 381 4.05 -16.58 2.58
N PHE A 382 4.58 -16.83 3.78
CA PHE A 382 5.24 -15.85 4.61
C PHE A 382 6.33 -16.52 5.48
N PRO A 383 7.60 -16.49 5.05
CA PRO A 383 8.17 -15.72 3.93
C PRO A 383 7.71 -16.15 2.53
N SER A 384 7.66 -15.19 1.60
CA SER A 384 7.37 -15.47 0.17
C SER A 384 8.45 -16.36 -0.46
N LEU A 385 8.07 -17.32 -1.32
CA LEU A 385 9.03 -18.14 -2.09
C LEU A 385 10.09 -17.33 -2.84
N TYR A 386 9.74 -16.15 -3.35
CA TYR A 386 10.67 -15.28 -4.08
C TYR A 386 11.82 -14.76 -3.21
N SER A 387 11.59 -14.63 -1.91
CA SER A 387 12.61 -14.15 -0.96
C SER A 387 13.71 -15.19 -0.65
N PHE A 388 13.56 -16.43 -1.12
CA PHE A 388 14.55 -17.48 -0.85
C PHE A 388 15.78 -17.39 -1.74
N ALA A 389 15.72 -16.56 -2.78
CA ALA A 389 16.81 -16.40 -3.73
C ALA A 389 18.01 -15.65 -3.12
N ALA A 390 17.76 -14.65 -2.27
CA ALA A 390 18.80 -13.81 -1.67
C ALA A 390 18.60 -13.70 -0.16
N ASN A 391 19.71 -13.72 0.59
CA ASN A 391 19.66 -13.60 2.05
C ASN A 391 19.12 -12.23 2.50
N GLU A 392 19.41 -11.17 1.73
CA GLU A 392 18.90 -9.82 2.02
C GLU A 392 17.37 -9.75 1.94
N ASP A 393 16.76 -10.40 0.94
CA ASP A 393 15.31 -10.47 0.78
C ASP A 393 14.66 -11.24 1.94
N LEU A 394 15.30 -12.32 2.39
CA LEU A 394 14.81 -13.10 3.53
C LEU A 394 14.89 -12.29 4.84
N GLU A 395 15.94 -11.51 5.02
CA GLU A 395 16.08 -10.60 6.16
C GLU A 395 15.04 -9.47 6.12
N GLU A 396 14.65 -8.99 4.93
CA GLU A 396 13.52 -8.06 4.78
C GLU A 396 12.18 -8.71 5.16
N GLU A 397 11.92 -9.95 4.73
CA GLU A 397 10.72 -10.68 5.15
C GLU A 397 10.69 -10.92 6.67
N ARG A 398 11.85 -11.11 7.32
CA ARG A 398 11.97 -11.21 8.78
C ARG A 398 11.60 -9.90 9.46
N ARG A 399 12.08 -8.76 8.95
CA ARG A 399 11.69 -7.42 9.43
C ARG A 399 10.18 -7.19 9.23
N LEU A 400 9.62 -7.64 8.11
CA LEU A 400 8.19 -7.59 7.86
C LEU A 400 7.40 -8.43 8.88
N PHE A 401 7.90 -9.62 9.22
CA PHE A 401 7.28 -10.46 10.27
C PHE A 401 7.36 -9.81 11.65
N TYR A 402 8.49 -9.20 11.99
CA TYR A 402 8.63 -8.38 13.20
C TYR A 402 7.65 -7.19 13.22
N VAL A 403 7.46 -6.49 12.11
CA VAL A 403 6.45 -5.42 11.99
C VAL A 403 5.06 -5.96 12.29
N ALA A 404 4.68 -7.12 11.71
CA ALA A 404 3.38 -7.75 11.94
C ALA A 404 3.13 -8.07 13.42
N ILE A 405 4.12 -8.67 14.10
CA ILE A 405 4.07 -9.01 15.53
C ILE A 405 3.88 -7.75 16.38
N THR A 406 4.66 -6.69 16.10
CA THR A 406 4.66 -5.44 16.87
C THR A 406 3.46 -4.52 16.61
N ARG A 407 2.51 -4.92 15.76
CA ARG A 407 1.22 -4.22 15.62
C ARG A 407 0.24 -4.55 16.75
N ALA A 408 0.43 -5.69 17.42
CA ALA A 408 -0.46 -6.17 18.48
C ALA A 408 -0.18 -5.46 19.82
N LYS A 409 -1.23 -4.97 20.48
CA LYS A 409 -1.15 -4.42 21.85
C LYS A 409 -1.30 -5.53 22.90
N GLN A 410 -2.31 -6.39 22.78
CA GLN A 410 -2.72 -7.35 23.81
C GLN A 410 -2.67 -8.80 23.33
N ASN A 411 -3.30 -9.10 22.18
CA ASN A 411 -3.43 -10.45 21.67
C ASN A 411 -2.78 -10.59 20.29
N LEU A 412 -2.04 -11.69 20.09
CA LEU A 412 -1.43 -12.04 18.81
C LEU A 412 -1.73 -13.50 18.46
N TYR A 413 -2.36 -13.71 17.32
CA TYR A 413 -2.64 -15.02 16.75
C TYR A 413 -1.92 -15.17 15.41
N LEU A 414 -1.12 -16.21 15.28
CA LEU A 414 -0.44 -16.62 14.05
C LEU A 414 -1.15 -17.85 13.52
N THR A 415 -1.65 -17.83 12.29
CA THR A 415 -2.32 -19.01 11.71
C THR A 415 -1.46 -19.65 10.64
N CYS A 416 -1.34 -20.97 10.71
CA CYS A 416 -0.55 -21.78 9.81
C CYS A 416 -1.43 -22.93 9.28
N PRO A 417 -2.04 -22.80 8.08
CA PRO A 417 -2.71 -23.91 7.45
C PRO A 417 -1.68 -24.92 6.98
N VAL A 418 -1.85 -26.21 7.26
CA VAL A 418 -0.93 -27.25 6.78
C VAL A 418 -1.45 -27.93 5.52
N ASN A 419 -0.53 -28.52 4.76
CA ASN A 419 -0.81 -29.30 3.54
C ASN A 419 -1.53 -28.52 2.42
N VAL A 420 -1.26 -27.22 2.30
CA VAL A 420 -1.89 -26.38 1.27
C VAL A 420 -1.24 -26.59 -0.09
N PHE A 421 -2.04 -26.91 -1.11
CA PHE A 421 -1.53 -27.02 -2.48
C PHE A 421 -1.39 -25.64 -3.13
N ASP A 422 -0.16 -25.21 -3.35
CA ASP A 422 0.10 -23.95 -4.03
C ASP A 422 0.13 -24.14 -5.55
N ARG A 423 -0.92 -23.69 -6.23
CA ARG A 423 -1.07 -23.83 -7.70
C ARG A 423 0.03 -23.13 -8.50
N THR A 424 0.68 -22.11 -7.94
CA THR A 424 1.74 -21.35 -8.61
C THR A 424 3.07 -22.10 -8.63
N SER A 425 3.45 -22.73 -7.53
CA SER A 425 4.67 -23.55 -7.41
C SER A 425 4.46 -25.02 -7.76
N GLY A 426 3.21 -25.50 -7.75
CA GLY A 426 2.88 -26.93 -7.90
C GLY A 426 3.28 -27.78 -6.71
N MET A 427 3.59 -27.16 -5.56
CA MET A 427 4.06 -27.83 -4.35
C MET A 427 2.99 -27.84 -3.25
N VAL A 428 3.05 -28.85 -2.39
CA VAL A 428 2.30 -28.87 -1.13
C VAL A 428 3.14 -28.19 -0.06
N LEU A 429 2.60 -27.14 0.54
CA LEU A 429 3.23 -26.37 1.61
C LEU A 429 2.71 -26.88 2.96
N SER A 430 3.61 -27.41 3.79
CA SER A 430 3.25 -28.03 5.07
C SER A 430 4.08 -27.54 6.26
N LYS A 431 5.17 -26.81 6.01
CA LYS A 431 6.07 -26.33 7.07
C LYS A 431 5.67 -24.93 7.53
N PRO A 432 5.47 -24.70 8.85
CA PRO A 432 5.32 -23.36 9.39
C PRO A 432 6.45 -22.43 8.95
N SER A 433 6.19 -21.13 9.02
CA SER A 433 7.20 -20.11 8.71
C SER A 433 8.51 -20.38 9.46
N ARG A 434 9.63 -20.41 8.73
CA ARG A 434 10.97 -20.61 9.30
C ARG A 434 11.37 -19.56 10.33
N PHE A 435 10.70 -18.39 10.34
CA PHE A 435 10.93 -17.37 11.35
C PHE A 435 10.55 -17.83 12.76
N LEU A 436 9.85 -18.95 12.89
CA LEU A 436 9.48 -19.58 14.15
C LEU A 436 10.37 -20.77 14.54
N ASP A 437 11.31 -21.22 13.70
CA ASP A 437 12.09 -22.45 13.93
C ASP A 437 12.97 -22.36 15.21
N GLU A 438 13.51 -21.18 15.49
CA GLU A 438 14.44 -20.92 16.61
C GLU A 438 13.77 -20.19 17.79
N VAL A 439 12.46 -19.93 17.72
CA VAL A 439 11.72 -19.26 18.79
C VAL A 439 11.53 -20.20 19.98
N ARG A 440 11.81 -19.70 21.19
CA ARG A 440 11.60 -20.48 22.42
C ARG A 440 10.12 -20.82 22.63
N ARG A 441 9.87 -22.06 23.08
CA ARG A 441 8.51 -22.61 23.23
C ARG A 441 7.63 -21.88 24.26
N ASP A 442 8.24 -21.20 25.22
CA ASP A 442 7.53 -20.38 26.22
C ASP A 442 7.00 -19.06 25.65
N CYS A 443 7.50 -18.64 24.48
CA CYS A 443 7.10 -17.39 23.82
C CYS A 443 5.91 -17.58 22.85
N LEU A 444 5.53 -18.84 22.55
CA LEU A 444 4.51 -19.15 21.56
C LEU A 444 3.76 -20.42 21.93
N GLU A 445 2.46 -20.28 22.22
CA GLU A 445 1.58 -21.40 22.51
C GLU A 445 1.09 -22.05 21.20
N SER A 446 1.11 -23.38 21.10
CA SER A 446 0.67 -24.09 19.88
C SER A 446 -0.74 -24.65 20.05
N TRP A 447 -1.66 -24.26 19.17
CA TRP A 447 -3.01 -24.80 19.09
C TRP A 447 -3.16 -25.66 17.83
N SER A 448 -3.89 -26.76 17.93
CA SER A 448 -4.28 -27.59 16.79
C SER A 448 -5.77 -27.39 16.53
N LEU A 449 -6.11 -26.88 15.36
CA LEU A 449 -7.51 -26.67 14.95
C LEU A 449 -8.04 -27.96 14.33
N ILE A 450 -9.11 -28.50 14.91
CA ILE A 450 -9.81 -29.71 14.45
C ILE A 450 -11.24 -29.28 14.13
N ASP A 451 -11.79 -29.74 13.01
CA ASP A 451 -13.18 -29.44 12.65
C ASP A 451 -14.16 -30.31 13.47
N GLU A 452 -15.29 -29.75 13.88
CA GLU A 452 -16.25 -30.45 14.75
C GLU A 452 -16.88 -31.68 14.06
N ASP A 453 -16.93 -31.70 12.72
CA ASP A 453 -17.49 -32.83 11.96
C ASP A 453 -16.65 -34.12 12.09
N ASP A 454 -15.38 -34.04 12.48
CA ASP A 454 -14.50 -35.19 12.68
C ASP A 454 -14.64 -35.82 14.09
N PHE A 455 -15.35 -35.18 15.03
CA PHE A 455 -15.55 -35.72 16.39
C PHE A 455 -16.68 -36.76 16.50
N HIS A 456 -17.52 -36.88 15.47
CA HIS A 456 -18.66 -37.79 15.45
C HIS A 456 -18.49 -39.01 14.51
N GLY A 457 -17.25 -39.29 14.08
CA GLY A 457 -16.88 -40.44 13.24
C GLY A 457 -16.63 -41.74 13.99
#